data_AF-A0A2P5DA05-F1
#
_entry.id   AF-A0A2P5DA05-F1
#
_cell.length_a   1.000
_cell.length_b   1.000
_cell.length_c   1.000
_cell.angle_alpha   90.00
_cell.angle_beta   90.00
_cell.angle_gamma   90.00
#
_symmetry.space_group_name_H-M   'P 1'
#
loop_
_entity.id
_entity.type
_entity.pdbx_description
1 polymer ?
#
loop_
_entity_poly.entity_id
_entity_poly.type
_entity_poly.pdbx_seq_one_letter_code
_entity_poly.pdbx_strand_id
1 'polypeptide(L)' 'DHKKDIVVVIAHHSIHADPLLAELRALLFGICLTIDISMKSVVFEGDCEVMVIAIRNSVDNMHWDARSLLLDCKALL' A
#
# COMPACT_ATOMS: atom_id res chain seq x y z
N ASP A 1 -10.47 -17.21 21.29
CA ASP A 1 -10.13 -17.84 20.01
C ASP A 1 -9.88 -16.72 18.99
N HIS A 2 -8.63 -16.41 18.71
CA HIS A 2 -8.23 -15.26 17.88
C HIS A 2 -7.55 -15.79 16.62
N LYS A 3 -8.36 -16.27 15.67
CA LYS A 3 -7.88 -16.45 14.30
C LYS A 3 -7.41 -15.09 13.80
N LYS A 4 -6.09 -14.94 13.69
CA LYS A 4 -5.46 -13.82 12.99
C LYS A 4 -5.58 -14.17 11.52
N ASP A 5 -6.58 -13.61 10.86
CA ASP A 5 -6.73 -13.78 9.42
C ASP A 5 -5.63 -12.94 8.76
N ILE A 6 -4.64 -13.63 8.18
CA ILE A 6 -3.55 -13.00 7.43
C ILE A 6 -3.99 -12.95 5.98
N VAL A 7 -4.23 -11.75 5.47
CA VAL A 7 -4.50 -11.52 4.04
C VAL A 7 -3.18 -11.10 3.39
N VAL A 8 -2.66 -11.95 2.50
CA VAL A 8 -1.52 -11.61 1.66
C VAL A 8 -2.07 -11.00 0.37
N VAL A 9 -1.80 -9.72 0.15
CA VAL A 9 -2.15 -9.03 -1.11
C VAL A 9 -0.90 -9.04 -1.97
N ILE A 10 -0.92 -9.84 -3.05
CA ILE A 10 0.18 -9.94 -3.99
C ILE A 10 -0.14 -9.03 -5.19
N ALA A 11 0.63 -7.97 -5.34
CA ALA A 11 0.60 -7.16 -6.55
C ALA A 11 1.17 -7.99 -7.71
N HIS A 12 0.35 -8.31 -8.71
CA HIS A 12 0.87 -8.95 -9.92
C HIS A 12 1.62 -7.90 -10.75
N HIS A 13 2.78 -8.26 -11.29
CA HIS A 13 3.64 -7.40 -12.11
C HIS A 13 2.88 -6.89 -13.35
N SER A 14 2.20 -5.75 -13.22
CA SER A 14 1.63 -5.02 -14.35
C SER A 14 2.73 -4.14 -14.94
N ILE A 15 2.86 -4.12 -16.27
CA ILE A 15 3.74 -3.17 -16.97
C ILE A 15 3.22 -1.77 -16.64
N HIS A 16 3.77 -1.15 -15.61
CA HIS A 16 3.54 0.24 -15.25
C HIS A 16 4.83 0.98 -15.55
N ALA A 17 4.70 2.16 -16.17
CA ALA A 17 5.85 2.99 -16.52
C ALA A 17 6.63 3.47 -15.29
N ASP A 18 5.99 3.48 -14.11
CA ASP A 18 6.59 3.83 -12.83
C ASP A 18 6.35 2.69 -11.81
N PRO A 19 7.41 1.98 -11.39
CA PRO A 19 7.31 0.92 -10.38
C PRO A 19 6.72 1.40 -9.05
N LEU A 20 7.08 2.60 -8.58
CA LEU A 20 6.57 3.11 -7.30
C LEU A 20 5.05 3.33 -7.36
N LEU A 21 4.55 3.78 -8.51
CA LEU A 21 3.12 3.99 -8.71
C LEU A 21 2.34 2.66 -8.69
N ALA A 22 2.93 1.59 -9.21
CA ALA A 22 2.33 0.25 -9.16
C ALA A 22 2.23 -0.26 -7.73
N GLU A 23 3.32 -0.13 -6.96
CA GLU A 23 3.39 -0.57 -5.57
C GLU A 23 2.39 0.19 -4.68
N LEU A 24 2.32 1.53 -4.82
CA LEU A 24 1.37 2.35 -4.07
C LEU A 24 -0.09 2.02 -4.42
N ARG A 25 -0.40 1.71 -5.68
CA ARG A 25 -1.74 1.24 -6.08
C ARG A 25 -2.09 -0.10 -5.46
N ALA A 26 -1.15 -1.03 -5.46
CA ALA A 26 -1.37 -2.34 -4.87
C ALA A 26 -1.57 -2.26 -3.35
N LEU A 27 -0.78 -1.41 -2.68
CA LEU A 27 -0.96 -1.13 -1.26
C LEU A 27 -2.34 -0.52 -0.97
N LEU A 28 -2.73 0.52 -1.71
CA LEU A 28 -4.05 1.17 -1.55
C LEU A 28 -5.19 0.16 -1.74
N PHE A 29 -5.11 -0.66 -2.78
CA PHE A 29 -6.10 -1.71 -3.03
C PHE A 29 -6.18 -2.72 -1.87
N GLY A 30 -5.03 -3.13 -1.34
CA GLY A 30 -4.96 -4.02 -0.18
C GLY A 30 -5.59 -3.39 1.07
N ILE A 31 -5.32 -2.12 1.34
CA ILE A 31 -5.95 -1.37 2.44
C ILE A 31 -7.46 -1.36 2.28
N CYS A 32 -7.98 -0.94 1.12
CA CYS A 32 -9.42 -0.92 0.85
C CYS A 32 -10.06 -2.29 1.06
N LEU A 33 -9.48 -3.36 0.51
CA LEU A 33 -10.00 -4.71 0.68
C LEU A 33 -10.08 -5.12 2.16
N THR A 34 -9.04 -4.80 2.94
CA THR A 34 -9.00 -5.17 4.37
C THR A 34 -10.03 -4.40 5.20
N ILE A 35 -10.31 -3.15 4.84
CA ILE A 35 -11.38 -2.34 5.42
C ILE A 35 -12.74 -2.93 5.05
N ASP A 36 -12.96 -3.24 3.76
CA ASP A 36 -14.22 -3.75 3.23
C ASP A 36 -14.64 -5.06 3.92
N ILE A 37 -13.69 -5.92 4.25
CA ILE A 37 -13.94 -7.19 4.96
C ILE A 37 -13.81 -7.08 6.48
N SER A 38 -13.65 -5.86 7.03
CA SER A 38 -13.57 -5.57 8.46
C SER A 38 -12.47 -6.33 9.20
N MET A 39 -11.27 -6.43 8.60
CA MET A 39 -10.09 -7.00 9.24
C MET A 39 -9.72 -6.19 10.49
N LYS A 40 -9.51 -6.88 11.61
CA LYS A 40 -9.11 -6.24 12.88
C LYS A 40 -7.61 -5.92 12.96
N SER A 41 -6.80 -6.66 12.22
CA SER A 41 -5.35 -6.53 12.22
C SER A 41 -4.81 -7.01 10.89
N VAL A 42 -3.95 -6.20 10.28
CA VAL A 42 -3.37 -6.47 8.97
C VAL A 42 -1.87 -6.19 9.04
N VAL A 43 -1.09 -7.02 8.34
CA VAL A 43 0.32 -6.78 8.07
C VAL A 43 0.48 -6.73 6.55
N PHE A 44 0.94 -5.60 6.05
CA PHE A 44 1.31 -5.45 4.64
C PHE A 44 2.80 -5.73 4.48
N GLU A 45 3.13 -6.69 3.63
CA GLU A 45 4.51 -7.02 3.25
C GLU A 45 4.74 -6.58 1.79
N GLY A 46 5.87 -5.93 1.54
CA GLY A 46 6.28 -5.49 0.22
C GLY A 46 7.79 -5.42 0.12
N ASP A 47 8.34 -5.65 -1.06
CA ASP A 47 9.77 -5.62 -1.36
C ASP A 47 10.26 -4.24 -1.84
N CYS A 48 9.34 -3.30 -2.05
CA CYS A 48 9.65 -1.93 -2.44
C CYS A 48 10.10 -1.07 -1.25
N GLU A 49 11.40 -0.99 -1.00
CA GLU A 49 11.99 -0.15 0.06
C GLU A 49 11.56 1.32 -0.05
N VAL A 50 11.49 1.86 -1.28
CA VAL A 50 11.08 3.25 -1.53
C VAL A 50 9.64 3.50 -1.07
N MET A 51 8.73 2.57 -1.34
CA MET A 51 7.34 2.63 -0.86
C MET A 51 7.29 2.60 0.68
N VAL A 52 8.07 1.71 1.32
CA VAL A 52 8.11 1.60 2.78
C VAL A 52 8.62 2.89 3.42
N ILE A 53 9.67 3.49 2.87
CA ILE A 53 10.20 4.78 3.32
C ILE A 53 9.14 5.88 3.11
N ALA A 54 8.47 5.88 1.97
CA ALA A 54 7.46 6.88 1.63
C ALA A 54 6.24 6.85 2.57
N ILE A 55 5.80 5.64 2.95
CA ILE A 55 4.72 5.47 3.94
C ILE A 55 5.14 5.98 5.31
N ARG A 56 6.40 5.79 5.72
CA ARG A 56 6.87 6.21 7.04
C ARG A 56 7.18 7.70 7.14
N ASN A 57 7.59 8.35 6.05
CA ASN A 57 8.13 9.71 6.07
C ASN A 57 7.36 10.68 5.16
N SER A 58 7.64 11.98 5.29
CA SER A 58 7.30 12.98 4.26
C SER A 58 8.20 12.73 3.04
N VAL A 59 7.63 12.69 1.84
CA VAL A 59 8.41 12.60 0.59
C VAL A 59 8.25 13.87 -0.20
N ASP A 60 9.02 14.86 0.22
CA ASP A 60 9.27 16.06 -0.56
C ASP A 60 10.12 15.62 -1.76
N ASN A 61 9.63 15.81 -3.00
CA ASN A 61 10.22 15.39 -4.29
C ASN A 61 9.64 14.12 -4.95
N MET A 62 8.46 13.64 -4.54
CA MET A 62 7.73 12.60 -5.29
C MET A 62 6.89 13.20 -6.43
N HIS A 63 6.77 12.47 -7.55
CA HIS A 63 5.82 12.83 -8.62
C HIS A 63 4.40 12.94 -8.06
N TRP A 64 3.60 13.89 -8.58
CA TRP A 64 2.29 14.21 -8.02
C TRP A 64 1.36 12.99 -7.91
N ASP A 65 1.33 12.13 -8.94
CA ASP A 65 0.46 10.94 -8.95
C ASP A 65 0.81 9.96 -7.82
N ALA A 66 2.10 9.69 -7.63
CA ALA A 66 2.57 8.83 -6.56
C ALA A 66 2.34 9.49 -5.19
N ARG A 67 2.53 10.81 -5.09
CA ARG A 67 2.25 11.56 -3.86
C ARG A 67 0.76 11.49 -3.49
N SER A 68 -0.14 11.65 -4.45
CA SER A 68 -1.59 11.58 -4.22
C SER A 68 -1.98 10.20 -3.68
N LEU A 69 -1.56 9.12 -4.36
CA LEU A 69 -1.85 7.76 -3.92
C LEU A 69 -1.25 7.43 -2.55
N LEU A 70 -0.04 7.94 -2.27
CA LEU A 70 0.59 7.79 -0.96
C LEU A 70 -0.23 8.47 0.15
N LEU A 71 -0.77 9.66 -0.12
CA LEU A 71 -1.63 10.37 0.83
C LEU A 71 -2.94 9.60 1.05
N ASP A 72 -3.52 9.02 0.01
CA ASP A 72 -4.71 8.17 0.13
C ASP A 72 -4.43 6.92 1.00
N CYS A 73 -3.28 6.26 0.80
CA CYS A 73 -2.86 5.14 1.65
C CYS A 73 -2.76 5.57 3.12
N LYS A 74 -2.09 6.71 3.39
CA LYS A 74 -1.90 7.23 4.76
C LYS A 74 -3.20 7.65 5.44
N ALA A 75 -4.19 8.09 4.68
CA ALA A 75 -5.48 8.50 5.24
C ALA A 75 -6.31 7.30 5.73
N LEU A 76 -6.01 6.09 5.24
CA LEU A 76 -6.75 4.86 5.53
C LEU A 76 -6.01 3.90 6.48
N LEU A 77 -4.73 4.17 6.79
CA LEU A 77 -3.90 3.45 7.76
C LEU A 77 -3.98 4.08 9.15
#